data_AF-A0A1H7MIR6-F1
#
_entry.id   AF-A0A1H7MIR6-F1
#
_cell.length_a   1.000
_cell.length_b   1.000
_cell.length_c   1.000
_cell.angle_alpha   90.00
_cell.angle_beta   90.00
_cell.angle_gamma   90.00
#
_symmetry.space_group_name_H-M   'P 1'
#
loop_
_entity.id
_entity.type
_entity.pdbx_description
1 polymer ?
#
loop_
_entity_poly.entity_id
_entity_poly.type
_entity_poly.pdbx_seq_one_letter_code
_entity_poly.pdbx_strand_id
1 'polypeptide(L)'
;MRDELARRLKQHYFSASDIRKAQDTHLVNEKNLKWITDDKRQLQWLEPHIVNFTNYPNQPDLTNLSKRELLIARVDVLDVSLERKCSELLLLKNEWNKWTEEDGIYDWFKDKKEGEQRLACARHWIEKQPIEWRGFQKASNLSTLEDLIIFFDHKCGNWFERKAAISEIRKRWNKKNFDAKNKHKRQINVMLTTDAIGQLDQLCRESNSSRAKIIEELIRGHKQTAKQPL
;
A
#
# COMPACT_ATOMS: atom_id res chain seq x y z
N MET A 1 -15.97 32.83 25.06
CA MET A 1 -15.42 31.49 25.40
C MET A 1 -14.03 31.59 26.03
N ARG A 2 -13.08 32.36 25.46
CA ARG A 2 -11.77 32.63 26.10
C ARG A 2 -11.88 33.34 27.45
N ASP A 3 -12.79 34.32 27.57
CA ASP A 3 -13.02 35.02 28.84
C ASP A 3 -13.68 34.13 29.89
N GLU A 4 -14.47 33.14 29.47
CA GLU A 4 -15.12 32.16 30.34
C GLU A 4 -14.11 31.11 30.84
N LEU A 5 -13.20 30.66 29.99
CA LEU A 5 -12.04 29.84 30.39
C LEU A 5 -11.12 30.61 31.35
N ALA A 6 -10.80 31.87 31.05
CA ALA A 6 -10.01 32.73 31.92
C ALA A 6 -10.71 32.96 33.27
N ARG A 7 -12.03 33.13 33.27
CA ARG A 7 -12.86 33.26 34.49
C ARG A 7 -12.85 31.97 35.30
N ARG A 8 -12.99 30.79 34.67
CA ARG A 8 -12.92 29.48 35.35
C ARG A 8 -11.54 29.19 35.92
N LEU A 9 -10.48 29.51 35.19
CA LEU A 9 -9.10 29.40 35.67
C LEU A 9 -8.82 30.38 36.83
N LYS A 10 -9.50 31.53 36.89
CA LYS A 10 -9.47 32.46 38.04
C LYS A 10 -10.30 31.99 39.23
N GLN A 11 -11.34 31.18 39.00
CA GLN A 11 -12.22 30.66 40.06
C GLN A 11 -11.69 29.39 40.73
N HIS A 12 -10.89 28.60 40.03
CA HIS A 12 -10.15 27.47 40.60
C HIS A 12 -8.69 27.88 40.82
N TYR A 13 -8.31 28.11 42.08
CA TYR A 13 -6.90 28.34 42.47
C TYR A 13 -6.09 27.07 42.28
N PHE A 14 -5.73 26.74 41.05
CA PHE A 14 -4.59 25.87 40.81
C PHE A 14 -3.34 26.73 40.97
N SER A 15 -2.49 26.43 41.96
CA SER A 15 -1.21 27.11 42.01
C SER A 15 -0.39 26.74 40.77
N ALA A 16 0.54 27.61 40.35
CA ALA A 16 1.47 27.27 39.27
C ALA A 16 2.28 26.00 39.58
N SER A 17 2.40 25.61 40.85
CA SER A 17 3.00 24.35 41.28
C SER A 17 2.08 23.16 41.04
N ASP A 18 0.78 23.30 41.31
CA ASP A 18 -0.21 22.23 41.07
C ASP A 18 -0.35 21.93 39.58
N ILE A 19 -0.33 22.98 38.75
CA ILE A 19 -0.37 22.83 37.29
C ILE A 19 0.88 22.10 36.80
N ARG A 20 2.08 22.48 37.26
CA ARG A 20 3.32 21.79 36.87
C ARG A 20 3.32 20.34 37.32
N LYS A 21 2.90 20.07 38.56
CA LYS A 21 2.79 18.72 39.08
C LYS A 21 1.82 17.89 38.24
N ALA A 22 0.66 18.44 37.89
CA ALA A 22 -0.31 17.78 37.01
C ALA A 22 0.24 17.55 35.59
N GLN A 23 1.01 18.50 35.05
CA GLN A 23 1.70 18.32 33.76
C GLN A 23 2.68 17.15 33.84
N ASP A 24 3.52 17.10 34.88
CA ASP A 24 4.53 16.05 35.07
C ASP A 24 3.91 14.67 35.34
N THR A 25 2.69 14.60 35.90
CA THR A 25 2.04 13.32 36.23
C THR A 25 1.05 12.83 35.17
N HIS A 26 0.51 13.71 34.32
CA HIS A 26 -0.54 13.33 33.36
C HIS A 26 -0.16 13.51 31.89
N LEU A 27 0.75 14.42 31.54
CA LEU A 27 1.14 14.67 30.15
C LEU A 27 2.32 13.80 29.75
N VAL A 28 2.24 13.25 28.55
CA VAL A 28 3.35 12.47 28.00
C VAL A 28 4.50 13.41 27.60
N ASN A 29 5.71 13.07 28.04
CA ASN A 29 6.90 13.85 27.66
C ASN A 29 7.11 13.83 26.14
N GLU A 30 7.50 14.97 25.56
CA GLU A 30 7.74 15.12 24.11
C GLU A 30 8.70 14.07 23.54
N LYS A 31 9.66 13.58 24.32
CA LYS A 31 10.57 12.49 23.91
C LYS A 31 9.81 11.22 23.47
N ASN A 32 8.70 10.90 24.14
CA ASN A 32 7.86 9.76 23.84
C ASN A 32 6.85 10.04 22.71
N LEU A 33 6.65 11.31 22.33
CA LEU A 33 5.75 11.75 21.27
C LEU A 33 6.46 12.06 19.95
N LYS A 34 7.78 12.27 19.98
CA LYS A 34 8.60 12.68 18.82
C LYS A 34 8.49 11.76 17.60
N TRP A 35 8.13 10.49 17.79
CA TRP A 35 7.97 9.53 16.69
C TRP A 35 6.63 9.67 15.94
N ILE A 36 5.64 10.35 16.55
CA ILE A 36 4.39 10.74 15.91
C ILE A 36 4.66 12.01 15.12
N THR A 37 4.48 11.94 13.80
CA THR A 37 4.74 13.02 12.86
C THR A 37 3.44 13.50 12.21
N ASP A 38 3.51 14.54 11.38
CA ASP A 38 2.39 15.00 10.55
C ASP A 38 2.23 14.16 9.25
N ASP A 39 2.91 13.02 9.15
CA ASP A 39 2.75 12.08 8.04
C ASP A 39 1.31 11.58 7.93
N LYS A 40 0.69 11.78 6.77
CA LYS A 40 -0.73 11.49 6.53
C LYS A 40 -1.06 10.02 6.80
N ARG A 41 -0.22 9.10 6.33
CA ARG A 41 -0.42 7.65 6.47
C ARG A 41 -0.29 7.23 7.92
N GLN A 42 0.74 7.71 8.62
CA GLN A 42 0.94 7.45 10.04
C GLN A 42 -0.25 7.93 10.87
N LEU A 43 -0.73 9.15 10.62
CA LEU A 43 -1.89 9.70 11.33
C LEU A 43 -3.16 8.89 11.08
N GLN A 44 -3.42 8.46 9.84
CA GLN A 44 -4.58 7.60 9.52
C GLN A 44 -4.49 6.20 10.13
N TRP A 45 -3.27 5.66 10.27
CA TRP A 45 -3.05 4.40 10.95
C TRP A 45 -3.23 4.57 12.47
N LEU A 46 -2.68 5.62 13.07
CA LEU A 46 -2.74 5.84 14.52
C LEU A 46 -4.14 6.15 15.05
N GLU A 47 -4.96 6.87 14.27
CA GLU A 47 -6.30 7.30 14.69
C GLU A 47 -7.17 6.15 15.25
N PRO A 48 -7.45 5.06 14.51
CA PRO A 48 -8.24 3.95 15.03
C PRO A 48 -7.56 3.23 16.21
N HIS A 49 -6.23 3.15 16.23
CA HIS A 49 -5.49 2.47 17.32
C HIS A 49 -5.58 3.26 18.63
N ILE A 50 -5.44 4.59 18.57
CA ILE A 50 -5.58 5.48 19.73
C ILE A 50 -7.05 5.53 20.19
N VAL A 51 -8.02 5.52 19.27
CA VAL A 51 -9.45 5.44 19.62
C VAL A 51 -9.76 4.13 20.38
N ASN A 52 -9.26 3.00 19.89
CA ASN A 52 -9.43 1.70 20.56
C ASN A 52 -8.78 1.69 21.95
N PHE A 53 -7.58 2.25 22.07
CA PHE A 53 -6.88 2.36 23.36
C PHE A 53 -7.62 3.25 24.37
N THR A 54 -8.15 4.38 23.90
CA THR A 54 -8.83 5.35 24.77
C THR A 54 -10.27 4.95 25.09
N ASN A 55 -10.89 4.06 24.31
CA ASN A 55 -12.31 3.69 24.39
C ASN A 55 -13.27 4.92 24.30
N TYR A 56 -12.78 6.02 23.74
CA TYR A 56 -13.53 7.26 23.54
C TYR A 56 -13.68 7.54 22.04
N PRO A 57 -14.77 7.07 21.40
CA PRO A 57 -14.97 7.24 19.96
C PRO A 57 -15.16 8.71 19.56
N ASN A 58 -15.67 9.56 20.45
CA ASN A 58 -16.07 10.93 20.14
C ASN A 58 -15.37 11.93 21.08
N GLN A 59 -14.32 12.60 20.59
CA GLN A 59 -13.92 13.89 21.15
C GLN A 59 -14.44 15.01 20.23
N PRO A 60 -14.81 16.17 20.78
CA PRO A 60 -15.23 17.30 19.99
C PRO A 60 -14.14 17.68 19.00
N ASP A 61 -14.54 18.00 17.77
CA ASP A 61 -13.63 18.43 16.72
C ASP A 61 -13.01 19.76 17.14
N LEU A 62 -11.80 19.72 17.72
CA LEU A 62 -11.09 20.92 18.15
C LEU A 62 -10.50 21.55 16.89
N THR A 63 -11.29 22.40 16.24
CA THR A 63 -10.98 23.05 14.95
C THR A 63 -9.67 23.84 14.90
N ASN A 64 -9.04 24.08 16.06
CA ASN A 64 -7.79 24.82 16.19
C ASN A 64 -6.54 23.92 16.31
N LEU A 65 -6.70 22.60 16.38
CA LEU A 65 -5.60 21.65 16.53
C LEU A 65 -5.34 20.91 15.22
N SER A 66 -4.07 20.66 14.93
CA SER A 66 -3.67 19.74 13.86
C SER A 66 -4.11 18.32 14.20
N LYS A 67 -4.18 17.44 13.19
CA LYS A 67 -4.51 16.02 13.42
C LYS A 67 -3.54 15.34 14.38
N ARG A 68 -2.24 15.66 14.28
CA ARG A 68 -1.21 15.18 15.21
C ARG A 68 -1.51 15.64 16.64
N GLU A 69 -1.79 16.93 16.81
CA GLU A 69 -2.10 17.51 18.12
C GLU A 69 -3.37 16.93 18.73
N LEU A 70 -4.39 16.64 17.92
CA LEU A 70 -5.62 15.96 18.34
C LEU A 70 -5.32 14.54 18.87
N LEU A 71 -4.48 13.77 18.17
CA LEU A 71 -4.11 12.42 18.62
C LEU A 71 -3.32 12.45 19.93
N ILE A 72 -2.42 13.41 20.10
CA ILE A 72 -1.66 13.61 21.34
C ILE A 72 -2.62 13.99 22.48
N ALA A 73 -3.50 14.96 22.25
CA ALA A 73 -4.48 15.39 23.24
C ALA A 73 -5.40 14.24 23.70
N ARG A 74 -5.76 13.31 22.81
CA ARG A 74 -6.53 12.10 23.17
C ARG A 74 -5.81 11.23 24.19
N VAL A 75 -4.50 11.07 24.04
CA VAL A 75 -3.66 10.29 24.97
C VAL A 75 -3.47 11.04 26.29
N ASP A 76 -3.23 12.35 26.23
CA ASP A 76 -3.00 13.18 27.42
C ASP A 76 -4.24 13.29 28.33
N VAL A 77 -5.44 13.35 27.75
CA VAL A 77 -6.70 13.44 28.51
C VAL A 77 -7.10 12.12 29.18
N LEU A 78 -6.48 10.99 28.79
CA LEU A 78 -6.81 9.68 29.36
C LEU A 78 -6.46 9.62 30.85
N ASP A 79 -7.44 9.24 31.67
CA ASP A 79 -7.27 9.10 33.13
C ASP A 79 -6.65 7.75 33.50
N VAL A 80 -5.39 7.57 33.11
CA VAL A 80 -4.54 6.41 33.46
C VAL A 80 -3.14 6.88 33.82
N SER A 81 -2.34 6.00 34.46
CA SER A 81 -0.97 6.32 34.83
C SER A 81 -0.11 6.70 33.61
N LEU A 82 0.82 7.63 33.83
CA LEU A 82 1.78 8.05 32.80
C LEU A 82 2.59 6.86 32.25
N GLU A 83 2.94 5.92 33.11
CA GLU A 83 3.63 4.67 32.73
C GLU A 83 2.81 3.85 31.73
N ARG A 84 1.50 3.72 31.96
CA ARG A 84 0.61 3.03 31.02
C ARG A 84 0.55 3.76 29.68
N LYS A 85 0.39 5.09 29.67
CA LYS A 85 0.39 5.88 28.43
C LYS A 85 1.69 5.68 27.63
N CYS A 86 2.83 5.75 28.31
CA CYS A 86 4.14 5.60 27.69
C CYS A 86 4.36 4.18 27.13
N SER A 87 3.93 3.16 27.88
CA SER A 87 4.03 1.76 27.44
C SER A 87 3.21 1.52 26.17
N GLU A 88 1.98 2.04 26.13
CA GLU A 88 1.07 1.88 25.00
C GLU A 88 1.57 2.65 23.76
N LEU A 89 2.08 3.87 23.94
CA LEU A 89 2.73 4.60 22.85
C LEU A 89 3.97 3.88 22.32
N LEU A 90 4.74 3.22 23.19
CA LEU A 90 5.88 2.41 22.77
C LEU A 90 5.44 1.16 21.98
N LEU A 91 4.35 0.51 22.39
CA LEU A 91 3.75 -0.60 21.64
C LEU A 91 3.31 -0.13 20.25
N LEU A 92 2.55 0.96 20.15
CA LEU A 92 2.11 1.54 18.88
C LEU A 92 3.29 1.93 17.98
N LYS A 93 4.36 2.50 18.55
CA LYS A 93 5.59 2.80 17.82
C LYS A 93 6.21 1.54 17.21
N ASN A 94 6.30 0.48 17.99
CA ASN A 94 6.89 -0.79 17.54
C ASN A 94 6.01 -1.46 16.48
N GLU A 95 4.68 -1.41 16.65
CA GLU A 95 3.72 -1.89 15.66
C GLU A 95 3.82 -1.10 14.35
N TRP A 96 3.89 0.23 14.42
CA TRP A 96 4.10 1.08 13.24
C TRP A 96 5.40 0.78 12.51
N ASN A 97 6.51 0.59 13.25
CA ASN A 97 7.79 0.22 12.66
C ASN A 97 7.70 -1.13 11.94
N LYS A 98 7.12 -2.15 12.57
CA LYS A 98 6.88 -3.46 11.93
C LYS A 98 5.92 -3.35 10.75
N TRP A 99 4.93 -2.47 10.83
CA TRP A 99 3.93 -2.27 9.80
C TRP A 99 4.53 -1.71 8.51
N THR A 100 5.59 -0.90 8.64
CA THR A 100 6.26 -0.18 7.55
C THR A 100 7.57 -0.83 7.09
N GLU A 101 8.20 -1.69 7.91
CA GLU A 101 9.44 -2.41 7.59
C GLU A 101 9.39 -3.16 6.25
N GLU A 102 8.21 -3.66 5.91
CA GLU A 102 7.96 -4.49 4.74
C GLU A 102 7.38 -3.73 3.52
N ASP A 103 7.38 -2.41 3.55
CA ASP A 103 6.83 -1.58 2.47
C ASP A 103 7.61 -1.69 1.14
N GLY A 104 8.75 -2.39 1.13
CA GLY A 104 9.50 -2.70 -0.09
C GLY A 104 8.66 -3.43 -1.16
N ILE A 105 7.55 -4.06 -0.79
CA ILE A 105 6.60 -4.64 -1.78
C ILE A 105 6.02 -3.57 -2.74
N TYR A 106 5.96 -2.31 -2.31
CA TYR A 106 5.44 -1.19 -3.08
C TYR A 106 6.50 -0.52 -3.98
N ASP A 107 7.78 -0.84 -3.82
CA ASP A 107 8.86 -0.27 -4.66
C ASP A 107 8.66 -0.55 -6.14
N TRP A 108 7.97 -1.64 -6.46
CA TRP A 108 7.59 -1.98 -7.83
C TRP A 108 6.73 -0.90 -8.53
N PHE A 109 6.04 -0.05 -7.78
CA PHE A 109 5.29 1.08 -8.35
C PHE A 109 6.14 2.34 -8.54
N LYS A 110 7.34 2.42 -7.94
CA LYS A 110 8.25 3.59 -8.03
C LYS A 110 9.05 3.63 -9.35
N ASP A 111 8.71 2.78 -10.30
CA ASP A 111 9.36 2.72 -11.61
C ASP A 111 9.12 4.00 -12.41
N LYS A 112 10.19 4.64 -12.89
CA LYS A 112 10.11 5.95 -13.58
C LYS A 112 9.36 5.91 -14.91
N LYS A 113 9.29 4.77 -15.59
CA LYS A 113 8.67 4.64 -16.92
C LYS A 113 7.29 4.03 -16.84
N GLU A 114 7.13 3.01 -16.02
CA GLU A 114 5.90 2.22 -15.95
C GLU A 114 5.11 2.42 -14.65
N GLY A 115 5.63 3.16 -13.67
CA GLY A 115 5.03 3.32 -12.34
C GLY A 115 3.58 3.79 -12.38
N GLU A 116 3.29 4.87 -13.13
CA GLU A 116 1.93 5.39 -13.31
C GLU A 116 0.98 4.36 -13.95
N GLN A 117 1.48 3.58 -14.91
CA GLN A 117 0.68 2.56 -15.59
C GLN A 117 0.41 1.35 -14.68
N ARG A 118 1.37 1.00 -13.82
CA ARG A 118 1.22 -0.01 -12.78
C ARG A 118 0.22 0.45 -11.71
N LEU A 119 0.28 1.71 -11.28
CA LEU A 119 -0.71 2.32 -10.39
C LEU A 119 -2.12 2.29 -11.01
N ALA A 120 -2.26 2.65 -12.29
CA ALA A 120 -3.54 2.55 -12.99
C ALA A 120 -4.05 1.10 -13.08
N CYS A 121 -3.15 0.12 -13.26
CA CYS A 121 -3.50 -1.30 -13.22
C CYS A 121 -3.98 -1.74 -11.83
N ALA A 122 -3.36 -1.23 -10.76
CA ALA A 122 -3.78 -1.49 -9.38
C ALA A 122 -5.18 -0.92 -9.12
N ARG A 123 -5.46 0.33 -9.53
CA ARG A 123 -6.80 0.95 -9.42
C ARG A 123 -7.88 0.11 -10.10
N HIS A 124 -7.63 -0.31 -11.34
CA HIS A 124 -8.56 -1.17 -12.08
C HIS A 124 -8.76 -2.55 -11.44
N TRP A 125 -7.75 -3.07 -10.76
CA TRP A 125 -7.87 -4.31 -9.99
C TRP A 125 -8.74 -4.09 -8.73
N ILE A 126 -8.56 -2.96 -8.03
CA ILE A 126 -9.35 -2.57 -6.85
C ILE A 126 -10.83 -2.39 -7.21
N GLU A 127 -11.12 -1.71 -8.32
CA GLU A 127 -12.50 -1.51 -8.80
C GLU A 127 -13.26 -2.82 -9.02
N LYS A 128 -12.53 -3.91 -9.32
CA LYS A 128 -13.09 -5.24 -9.55
C LYS A 128 -13.20 -6.10 -8.29
N GLN A 129 -12.72 -5.62 -7.14
CA GLN A 129 -12.86 -6.34 -5.88
C GLN A 129 -14.31 -6.27 -5.36
N PRO A 130 -14.68 -7.13 -4.40
CA PRO A 130 -15.99 -7.09 -3.74
C PRO A 130 -16.33 -5.71 -3.12
N ILE A 131 -17.61 -5.45 -2.82
CA ILE A 131 -18.08 -4.15 -2.31
C ILE A 131 -17.39 -3.79 -0.98
N GLU A 132 -17.10 -4.80 -0.15
CA GLU A 132 -16.41 -4.70 1.13
C GLU A 132 -15.01 -4.08 0.98
N TRP A 133 -14.33 -4.37 -0.14
CA TRP A 133 -13.04 -3.78 -0.48
C TRP A 133 -13.18 -2.36 -1.02
N ARG A 134 -14.25 -2.06 -1.75
CA ARG A 134 -14.46 -0.72 -2.32
C ARG A 134 -14.82 0.33 -1.25
N GLY A 135 -15.47 -0.07 -0.14
CA GLY A 135 -15.76 0.82 0.99
C GLY A 135 -16.36 2.18 0.58
N PHE A 136 -16.10 3.23 1.38
CA PHE A 136 -16.46 4.62 1.06
C PHE A 136 -15.42 5.37 0.21
N GLN A 137 -14.22 4.83 0.03
CA GLN A 137 -13.18 5.44 -0.79
C GLN A 137 -13.26 4.90 -2.22
N LYS A 138 -13.74 5.74 -3.16
CA LYS A 138 -13.71 5.41 -4.59
C LYS A 138 -12.26 5.22 -5.04
N ALA A 139 -12.01 4.23 -5.89
CA ALA A 139 -10.68 3.99 -6.49
C ALA A 139 -10.14 5.22 -7.27
N SER A 140 -11.04 6.12 -7.72
CA SER A 140 -10.71 7.42 -8.31
C SER A 140 -9.95 8.35 -7.37
N ASN A 141 -10.05 8.15 -6.05
CA ASN A 141 -9.38 8.96 -5.04
C ASN A 141 -7.93 8.47 -4.78
N LEU A 142 -7.52 7.34 -5.36
CA LEU A 142 -6.20 6.75 -5.19
C LEU A 142 -5.17 7.35 -6.16
N SER A 143 -5.05 8.67 -6.16
CA SER A 143 -4.28 9.42 -7.16
C SER A 143 -2.76 9.22 -7.07
N THR A 144 -2.25 8.89 -5.89
CA THR A 144 -0.82 8.73 -5.62
C THR A 144 -0.48 7.31 -5.14
N LEU A 145 0.81 6.97 -5.14
CA LEU A 145 1.31 5.75 -4.50
C LEU A 145 1.00 5.73 -3.00
N GLU A 146 1.10 6.88 -2.32
CA GLU A 146 0.75 7.00 -0.90
C GLU A 146 -0.72 6.64 -0.65
N ASP A 147 -1.64 7.16 -1.47
CA ASP A 147 -3.06 6.82 -1.36
C ASP A 147 -3.31 5.32 -1.54
N LEU A 148 -2.59 4.68 -2.48
CA LEU A 148 -2.68 3.23 -2.69
C LEU A 148 -2.20 2.44 -1.48
N ILE A 149 -1.11 2.87 -0.85
CA ILE A 149 -0.57 2.21 0.34
C ILE A 149 -1.54 2.35 1.51
N ILE A 150 -2.03 3.58 1.77
CA ILE A 150 -3.07 3.86 2.77
C ILE A 150 -4.29 2.96 2.56
N PHE A 151 -4.74 2.80 1.30
CA PHE A 151 -5.86 1.93 0.98
C PHE A 151 -5.60 0.48 1.40
N PHE A 152 -4.41 -0.05 1.10
CA PHE A 152 -4.06 -1.41 1.50
C PHE A 152 -3.88 -1.54 3.02
N ASP A 153 -3.38 -0.52 3.71
CA ASP A 153 -3.29 -0.53 5.17
C ASP A 153 -4.67 -0.64 5.83
N HIS A 154 -5.70 -0.01 5.25
CA HIS A 154 -7.07 -0.12 5.74
C HIS A 154 -7.76 -1.43 5.38
N LYS A 155 -7.40 -2.05 4.25
CA LYS A 155 -8.12 -3.22 3.70
C LYS A 155 -7.46 -4.55 4.01
N CYS A 156 -6.16 -4.56 4.22
CA CYS A 156 -5.41 -5.76 4.55
C CYS A 156 -5.03 -5.71 6.03
N GLY A 157 -5.44 -6.71 6.80
CA GLY A 157 -5.17 -6.78 8.24
C GLY A 157 -3.72 -7.14 8.56
N ASN A 158 -2.96 -7.65 7.58
CA ASN A 158 -1.59 -8.08 7.77
C ASN A 158 -0.75 -7.98 6.49
N TRP A 159 0.55 -8.21 6.63
CA TRP A 159 1.50 -8.19 5.52
C TRP A 159 1.22 -9.26 4.45
N PHE A 160 0.81 -10.47 4.83
CA PHE A 160 0.56 -11.56 3.87
C PHE A 160 -0.56 -11.20 2.90
N GLU A 161 -1.63 -10.59 3.39
CA GLU A 161 -2.74 -10.09 2.58
C GLU A 161 -2.29 -8.98 1.63
N ARG A 162 -1.50 -8.01 2.13
CA ARG A 162 -0.91 -6.95 1.29
C ARG A 162 -0.07 -7.55 0.16
N LYS A 163 0.82 -8.47 0.51
CA LYS A 163 1.69 -9.17 -0.44
C LYS A 163 0.90 -9.96 -1.48
N ALA A 164 -0.16 -10.66 -1.06
CA ALA A 164 -1.03 -11.40 -1.95
C ALA A 164 -1.73 -10.48 -2.96
N ALA A 165 -2.31 -9.37 -2.49
CA ALA A 165 -2.96 -8.38 -3.35
C ALA A 165 -1.98 -7.79 -4.37
N ILE A 166 -0.78 -7.37 -3.93
CA ILE A 166 0.26 -6.86 -4.84
C ILE A 166 0.72 -7.93 -5.84
N SER A 167 0.84 -9.19 -5.43
CA SER A 167 1.20 -10.29 -6.32
C SER A 167 0.15 -10.49 -7.42
N GLU A 168 -1.14 -10.44 -7.09
CA GLU A 168 -2.22 -10.56 -8.08
C GLU A 168 -2.23 -9.37 -9.07
N ILE A 169 -1.98 -8.17 -8.58
CA ILE A 169 -1.83 -6.98 -9.45
C ILE A 169 -0.64 -7.16 -10.40
N ARG A 170 0.51 -7.64 -9.90
CA ARG A 170 1.70 -7.93 -10.72
C ARG A 170 1.42 -8.99 -11.79
N LYS A 171 0.74 -10.08 -11.44
CA LYS A 171 0.32 -11.12 -12.41
C LYS A 171 -0.56 -10.54 -13.50
N ARG A 172 -1.55 -9.72 -13.12
CA ARG A 172 -2.45 -9.05 -14.08
C ARG A 172 -1.69 -8.11 -15.02
N TRP A 173 -0.78 -7.31 -14.48
CA TRP A 173 0.08 -6.42 -15.26
C TRP A 173 0.93 -7.20 -16.27
N ASN A 174 1.62 -8.25 -15.81
CA ASN A 174 2.46 -9.09 -16.65
C ASN A 174 1.65 -9.76 -17.76
N LYS A 175 0.45 -10.25 -17.45
CA LYS A 175 -0.47 -10.80 -18.46
C LYS A 175 -0.88 -9.74 -19.48
N LYS A 176 -1.31 -8.55 -19.04
CA LYS A 176 -1.68 -7.45 -19.94
C LYS A 176 -0.53 -7.07 -20.88
N ASN A 177 0.69 -6.98 -20.36
CA ASN A 177 1.88 -6.66 -21.17
C ASN A 177 2.26 -7.80 -22.11
N PHE A 178 2.13 -9.05 -21.67
CA PHE A 178 2.33 -10.22 -22.51
C PHE A 178 1.32 -10.24 -23.66
N ASP A 179 0.04 -10.05 -23.38
CA ASP A 179 -1.04 -10.03 -24.37
C ASP A 179 -0.85 -8.87 -25.37
N ALA A 180 -0.43 -7.69 -24.89
CA ALA A 180 -0.14 -6.56 -25.76
C ALA A 180 1.04 -6.84 -26.72
N LYS A 181 2.11 -7.47 -26.24
CA LYS A 181 3.28 -7.86 -27.06
C LYS A 181 2.97 -9.00 -28.03
N ASN A 182 2.01 -9.86 -27.70
CA ASN A 182 1.67 -11.05 -28.46
C ASN A 182 0.29 -10.96 -29.13
N LYS A 183 -0.26 -9.75 -29.34
CA LYS A 183 -1.60 -9.55 -29.92
C LYS A 183 -1.84 -10.32 -31.23
N HIS A 184 -0.78 -10.50 -32.03
CA HIS A 184 -0.82 -11.21 -33.32
C HIS A 184 -0.09 -12.57 -33.29
N LYS A 185 0.32 -13.03 -32.11
CA LYS A 185 1.06 -14.26 -31.90
C LYS A 185 0.21 -15.21 -31.06
N ARG A 186 -0.02 -16.42 -31.57
CA ARG A 186 -0.65 -17.50 -30.81
C ARG A 186 0.39 -18.58 -30.58
N GLN A 187 0.62 -18.93 -29.32
CA GLN A 187 1.44 -20.10 -29.00
C GLN A 187 0.66 -21.36 -29.38
N ILE A 188 1.29 -22.23 -30.18
CA ILE A 188 0.78 -23.54 -30.53
C ILE A 188 1.72 -24.55 -29.90
N ASN A 189 1.19 -25.45 -29.06
CA ASN A 189 1.96 -26.54 -28.50
C ASN A 189 1.94 -27.71 -29.48
N VAL A 190 3.11 -28.08 -29.99
CA VAL A 190 3.28 -29.19 -30.92
C VAL A 190 4.21 -30.19 -30.26
N MET A 191 3.81 -31.47 -30.24
CA MET A 191 4.72 -32.55 -29.90
C MET A 191 5.48 -32.96 -31.15
N LEU A 192 6.80 -32.91 -31.08
CA LEU A 192 7.71 -33.33 -32.14
C LEU A 192 8.51 -34.53 -31.65
N THR A 193 8.93 -35.39 -32.56
CA THR A 193 9.87 -36.47 -32.22
C THR A 193 11.21 -35.86 -31.77
N THR A 194 11.95 -36.59 -30.93
CA THR A 194 13.30 -36.20 -30.53
C THR A 194 14.21 -35.93 -31.72
N ASP A 195 14.10 -36.73 -32.78
CA ASP A 195 14.87 -36.55 -34.01
C ASP A 195 14.52 -35.25 -34.73
N ALA A 196 13.23 -34.90 -34.84
CA ALA A 196 12.78 -33.65 -35.44
C ALA A 196 13.22 -32.43 -34.62
N ILE A 197 13.26 -32.54 -33.29
CA ILE A 197 13.83 -31.50 -32.42
C ILE A 197 15.34 -31.36 -32.67
N GLY A 198 16.07 -32.48 -32.82
CA GLY A 198 17.49 -32.48 -33.16
C GLY A 198 17.80 -31.79 -34.49
N GLN A 199 17.00 -32.08 -35.53
CA GLN A 199 17.11 -31.42 -36.83
C GLN A 199 16.79 -29.91 -36.74
N LEU A 200 15.74 -29.54 -36.00
CA LEU A 200 15.39 -28.14 -35.78
C LEU A 200 16.51 -27.38 -35.06
N ASP A 201 17.18 -28.01 -34.09
CA ASP A 201 18.31 -27.42 -33.36
C ASP A 201 19.52 -27.22 -34.25
N GLN A 202 19.82 -28.17 -35.13
CA GLN A 202 20.88 -28.02 -36.12
C GLN A 202 20.59 -26.84 -37.06
N LEU A 203 19.37 -26.76 -37.60
CA LEU A 203 18.94 -25.64 -38.44
C LEU A 203 19.05 -24.29 -37.72
N CYS A 204 18.72 -24.23 -36.42
CA CYS A 204 18.87 -23.01 -35.61
C CYS A 204 20.33 -22.55 -35.51
N ARG A 205 21.26 -23.50 -35.35
CA ARG A 205 22.71 -23.20 -35.26
C ARG A 205 23.25 -22.71 -36.60
N GLU A 206 22.87 -23.35 -37.69
CA GLU A 206 23.34 -23.00 -39.04
C GLU A 206 22.82 -21.64 -39.52
N SER A 207 21.57 -21.31 -39.20
CA SER A 207 20.92 -20.05 -39.65
C SER A 207 20.96 -18.92 -38.62
N ASN A 208 21.61 -19.12 -37.47
CA ASN A 208 21.64 -18.20 -36.32
C ASN A 208 20.25 -17.60 -36.00
N SER A 209 19.22 -18.43 -36.07
CA SER A 209 17.81 -18.04 -35.94
C SER A 209 17.11 -18.85 -34.85
N SER A 210 16.03 -18.29 -34.30
CA SER A 210 15.27 -18.99 -33.26
C SER A 210 14.40 -20.11 -33.85
N ARG A 211 14.16 -21.17 -33.06
CA ARG A 211 13.26 -22.29 -33.43
C ARG A 211 11.92 -21.81 -34.00
N ALA A 212 11.31 -20.80 -33.36
CA ALA A 212 10.03 -20.24 -33.80
C ALA A 212 10.12 -19.60 -35.19
N LYS A 213 11.21 -18.87 -35.46
CA LYS A 213 11.43 -18.24 -36.77
C LYS A 213 11.61 -19.28 -37.87
N ILE A 214 12.38 -20.34 -37.60
CA ILE A 214 12.56 -21.44 -38.55
C ILE A 214 11.25 -22.15 -38.83
N ILE A 215 10.45 -22.46 -37.80
CA ILE A 215 9.14 -23.08 -37.99
C ILE A 215 8.22 -22.18 -38.83
N GLU A 216 8.19 -20.87 -38.57
CA GLU A 216 7.40 -19.93 -39.39
C GLU A 216 7.89 -19.86 -40.85
N GLU A 217 9.20 -19.91 -41.08
CA GLU A 217 9.80 -19.93 -42.42
C GLU A 217 9.47 -21.23 -43.17
N LEU A 218 9.56 -22.39 -42.51
CA LEU A 218 9.17 -23.68 -43.08
C LEU A 218 7.68 -23.69 -43.47
N ILE A 219 6.80 -23.21 -42.58
CA ILE A 219 5.36 -23.08 -42.87
C ILE A 219 5.12 -22.16 -44.06
N ARG A 220 5.85 -21.03 -44.14
CA ARG A 220 5.73 -20.07 -45.25
C ARG A 220 6.20 -20.69 -46.57
N GLY A 221 7.32 -21.40 -46.54
CA GLY A 221 7.89 -22.11 -47.70
C GLY A 221 6.90 -23.13 -48.26
N HIS A 222 6.38 -24.04 -47.42
CA HIS A 222 5.39 -25.04 -47.85
C HIS A 222 4.12 -24.42 -48.45
N LYS A 223 3.64 -23.29 -47.90
CA LYS A 223 2.46 -22.60 -48.43
C LYS A 223 2.71 -21.96 -49.81
N GLN A 224 3.94 -21.56 -50.12
CA GLN A 224 4.31 -21.00 -51.43
C GLN A 224 4.40 -22.09 -52.50
N THR A 225 4.99 -23.24 -52.18
CA THR A 225 5.07 -24.39 -53.09
C THR A 225 3.69 -24.97 -53.40
N ALA A 226 2.75 -24.96 -52.44
CA ALA A 226 1.38 -25.42 -52.64
C ALA A 226 0.49 -24.49 -53.50
N LYS A 227 0.95 -23.27 -53.83
CA LYS A 227 0.20 -22.28 -54.63
C LYS A 227 0.61 -22.20 -56.10
N GLN A 228 1.58 -22.99 -56.53
CA GLN A 228 1.87 -23.18 -57.96
C GLN A 228 1.16 -24.47 -58.40
N PRO A 229 -0.09 -24.41 -58.92
CA PRO A 229 -0.60 -25.53 -59.69
C PRO A 229 0.20 -25.61 -61.00
N LEU A 230 0.56 -26.84 -61.35
CA LEU A 230 1.05 -27.22 -62.68
C LEU A 230 0.11 -26.70 -63.79
#